data_AF-A0A1R1B9F5-F1
#
_entry.id   AF-A0A1R1B9F5-F1
#
_cell.length_a   1.000
_cell.length_b   1.000
_cell.length_c   1.000
_cell.angle_alpha   90.00
_cell.angle_beta   90.00
_cell.angle_gamma   90.00
#
_symmetry.space_group_name_H-M   'P 1'
#
loop_
_entity.id
_entity.type
_entity.pdbx_description
1 polymer ?
#
loop_
_entity_poly.entity_id
_entity_poly.type
_entity_poly.pdbx_seq_one_letter_code
_entity_poly.pdbx_strand_id
1 'polypeptide(L)'
;MEKKTKAADPEGKLMIDVILSSEIIVDSYGKLTYAIKEAISVGEIEKLKQFHSKYLYFFEKSFKRLNKSEKEFIRRWIDDKKGAVHERINESADR
;
A
#
# COMPACT_ATOMS: atom_id res chain seq x y z
N MET A 1 -16.46 -19.90 -10.24
CA MET A 1 -15.76 -18.85 -11.02
C MET A 1 -14.61 -18.34 -10.17
N GLU A 2 -13.42 -18.92 -10.34
CA GLU A 2 -12.24 -18.58 -9.55
C GLU A 2 -11.55 -17.35 -10.15
N LYS A 3 -11.41 -16.29 -9.35
CA LYS A 3 -10.71 -15.07 -9.75
C LYS A 3 -9.21 -15.36 -9.79
N LYS A 4 -8.65 -15.52 -10.98
CA LYS A 4 -7.20 -15.56 -11.20
C LYS A 4 -6.59 -14.18 -10.96
N THR A 5 -6.21 -13.87 -9.73
CA THR A 5 -5.22 -12.82 -9.43
C THR A 5 -3.83 -13.41 -9.64
N LYS A 6 -3.38 -13.45 -10.90
CA LYS A 6 -1.99 -13.77 -11.24
C LYS A 6 -1.18 -12.47 -11.28
N ALA A 7 -0.45 -12.22 -10.21
CA ALA A 7 0.78 -11.41 -10.23
C ALA A 7 1.73 -11.75 -9.07
N ALA A 8 1.66 -12.98 -8.55
CA ALA A 8 2.74 -13.49 -7.72
C ALA A 8 3.88 -13.96 -8.63
N ASP A 9 5.11 -13.62 -8.25
CA ASP A 9 6.35 -14.21 -8.76
C ASP A 9 6.24 -15.76 -8.74
N PRO A 10 6.96 -16.55 -9.58
CA PRO A 10 6.93 -18.01 -9.53
C PRO A 10 7.11 -18.61 -8.11
N GLU A 11 7.65 -17.86 -7.15
CA GLU A 11 7.77 -18.24 -5.73
C GLU A 11 6.57 -17.88 -4.82
N GLY A 12 5.49 -17.28 -5.34
CA GLY A 12 4.35 -16.84 -4.51
C GLY A 12 4.58 -15.54 -3.73
N LYS A 13 5.71 -14.85 -3.96
CA LYS A 13 6.04 -13.57 -3.31
C LYS A 13 5.25 -12.43 -3.93
N LEU A 14 4.80 -11.49 -3.09
CA LEU A 14 4.14 -10.27 -3.54
C LEU A 14 5.14 -9.37 -4.27
N MET A 15 4.65 -8.60 -5.22
CA MET A 15 5.50 -7.73 -6.03
C MET A 15 6.22 -6.67 -5.17
N ILE A 16 5.60 -6.26 -4.06
CA ILE A 16 6.19 -5.32 -3.11
C ILE A 16 7.41 -5.90 -2.38
N ASP A 17 7.45 -7.21 -2.12
CA ASP A 17 8.61 -7.89 -1.50
C ASP A 17 9.83 -7.88 -2.44
N VAL A 18 9.59 -8.14 -3.72
CA VAL A 18 10.63 -8.10 -4.75
C VAL A 18 11.22 -6.69 -4.87
N ILE A 19 10.36 -5.67 -4.82
CA ILE A 19 10.78 -4.27 -4.88
C ILE A 19 11.56 -3.87 -3.63
N LEU A 20 11.12 -4.27 -2.44
CA LEU A 20 11.81 -3.96 -1.19
C LEU A 20 13.18 -4.63 -1.09
N SER A 21 13.31 -5.81 -1.68
CA SER A 21 14.58 -6.57 -1.75
C SER A 21 15.55 -6.04 -2.81
N SER A 22 15.10 -5.17 -3.72
CA SER A 22 15.94 -4.60 -4.78
C SER A 22 16.86 -3.50 -4.26
N GLU A 23 18.13 -3.51 -4.68
CA GLU A 23 19.10 -2.44 -4.41
C GLU A 23 18.81 -1.18 -5.23
N ILE A 24 18.35 -1.37 -6.47
CA ILE A 24 17.99 -0.29 -7.39
C ILE A 24 16.52 -0.45 -7.78
N ILE A 25 15.76 0.64 -7.69
CA ILE A 25 14.35 0.65 -8.07
C ILE A 25 14.15 1.45 -9.35
N VAL A 26 13.33 0.91 -10.26
CA VAL A 26 12.94 1.56 -11.50
C VAL A 26 11.44 1.40 -11.70
N ASP A 27 10.73 2.53 -11.91
CA ASP A 27 9.30 2.53 -12.24
C ASP A 27 9.07 2.24 -13.73
N SER A 28 9.29 1.00 -14.14
CA SER A 28 8.96 0.56 -15.49
C SER A 28 7.47 0.22 -15.59
N TYR A 29 6.75 0.85 -16.53
CA TYR A 29 5.36 0.53 -16.87
C TYR A 29 4.35 0.52 -15.70
N GLY A 30 4.60 1.29 -14.63
CA GLY A 30 3.69 1.38 -13.49
C GLY A 30 3.67 0.14 -12.58
N LYS A 31 4.70 -0.71 -12.66
CA LYS A 31 4.89 -1.87 -11.77
C LYS A 31 4.81 -1.51 -10.29
N LEU A 32 5.34 -0.34 -9.91
CA LEU A 32 5.28 0.13 -8.53
C LEU A 32 3.85 0.44 -8.08
N THR A 33 3.04 1.02 -8.99
CA THR A 33 1.61 1.24 -8.72
C THR A 33 0.89 -0.09 -8.55
N TYR A 34 1.19 -1.09 -9.36
CA TYR A 34 0.61 -2.43 -9.20
C TYR A 34 0.97 -3.07 -7.86
N ALA A 35 2.25 -3.03 -7.48
CA ALA A 35 2.72 -3.57 -6.21
C ALA A 35 2.06 -2.91 -4.99
N ILE A 36 1.84 -1.60 -5.05
CA ILE A 36 1.09 -0.88 -4.01
C ILE A 36 -0.36 -1.36 -3.94
N LYS A 37 -1.04 -1.51 -5.09
CA LYS A 37 -2.42 -2.00 -5.13
C LYS A 37 -2.56 -3.42 -4.60
N GLU A 38 -1.61 -4.29 -4.95
CA GLU A 38 -1.55 -5.64 -4.44
C GLU A 38 -1.36 -5.63 -2.92
N ALA A 39 -0.38 -4.87 -2.41
CA ALA A 39 -0.16 -4.76 -0.97
C ALA A 39 -1.38 -4.20 -0.21
N ILE A 40 -2.13 -3.25 -0.80
CA ILE A 40 -3.42 -2.80 -0.24
C ILE A 40 -4.43 -3.94 -0.20
N SER A 41 -4.56 -4.71 -1.30
CA SER A 41 -5.53 -5.80 -1.41
C SER A 41 -5.26 -6.95 -0.46
N VAL A 42 -3.98 -7.22 -0.12
CA VAL A 42 -3.58 -8.27 0.82
C VAL A 42 -3.49 -7.74 2.26
N GLY A 43 -3.54 -6.42 2.46
CA GLY A 43 -3.45 -5.80 3.79
C GLY A 43 -2.02 -5.69 4.34
N GLU A 44 -1.02 -5.72 3.48
CA GLU A 44 0.41 -5.69 3.83
C GLU A 44 0.88 -4.26 4.14
N ILE A 45 0.34 -3.70 5.22
CA ILE A 45 0.54 -2.30 5.63
C ILE A 45 2.00 -2.02 5.99
N GLU A 46 2.68 -2.96 6.64
CA GLU A 46 4.09 -2.80 7.00
C GLU A 46 4.98 -2.64 5.78
N LYS A 47 4.72 -3.41 4.71
CA LYS A 47 5.45 -3.31 3.45
C LYS A 47 5.17 -1.99 2.75
N LEU A 48 3.93 -1.49 2.80
CA LEU A 48 3.59 -0.15 2.31
C LEU A 48 4.34 0.96 3.07
N LYS A 49 4.45 0.85 4.40
CA LYS A 49 5.22 1.79 5.24
C LYS A 49 6.71 1.75 4.91
N GLN A 50 7.29 0.55 4.76
CA GLN A 50 8.69 0.38 4.36
C GLN A 50 8.93 0.95 2.96
N PHE A 51 8.03 0.69 2.01
CA PHE A 51 8.10 1.19 0.64
C PHE A 51 8.05 2.72 0.63
N HIS A 52 7.15 3.33 1.40
CA HIS A 52 7.07 4.78 1.58
C HIS A 52 8.37 5.36 2.18
N SER A 53 8.93 4.71 3.21
CA SER A 53 10.16 5.19 3.87
C SER A 53 11.40 5.07 2.98
N LYS A 54 11.53 4.00 2.20
CA LYS A 54 12.73 3.71 1.39
C LYS A 54 12.68 4.40 0.03
N TYR A 55 11.49 4.59 -0.54
CA TYR A 55 11.30 5.05 -1.92
C TYR A 55 10.25 6.16 -2.05
N LEU A 56 10.31 7.18 -1.19
CA LEU A 56 9.32 8.27 -1.11
C LEU A 56 8.94 8.87 -2.47
N TYR A 57 9.92 9.24 -3.30
CA TYR A 57 9.67 9.82 -4.62
C TYR A 57 8.81 8.91 -5.52
N PHE A 58 9.14 7.62 -5.57
CA PHE A 58 8.41 6.63 -6.36
C PHE A 58 7.04 6.31 -5.76
N PHE A 59 6.95 6.33 -4.43
CA PHE A 59 5.71 6.20 -3.70
C PHE A 59 4.74 7.31 -4.08
N GLU A 60 5.14 8.58 -4.00
CA GLU A 60 4.27 9.72 -4.33
C GLU A 60 3.79 9.68 -5.78
N LYS A 61 4.70 9.33 -6.71
CA LYS A 61 4.36 9.17 -8.14
C LYS A 61 3.30 8.09 -8.35
N SER A 62 3.45 6.95 -7.68
CA SER A 62 2.48 5.85 -7.75
C SER A 62 1.18 6.18 -7.03
N PHE A 63 1.26 6.87 -5.89
CA PHE A 63 0.12 7.31 -5.09
C PHE A 63 -0.83 8.19 -5.89
N LYS A 64 -0.32 9.08 -6.75
CA LYS A 64 -1.15 9.92 -7.65
C LYS A 64 -2.06 9.08 -8.55
N ARG A 65 -1.62 7.88 -8.96
CA ARG A 65 -2.33 6.96 -9.86
C ARG A 65 -3.34 6.04 -9.15
N LEU A 66 -3.40 6.07 -7.83
CA LEU A 66 -4.36 5.30 -7.05
C LEU A 66 -5.75 5.94 -7.08
N ASN A 67 -6.78 5.11 -6.92
CA ASN A 67 -8.16 5.55 -6.77
C ASN A 67 -8.40 6.15 -5.37
N LYS A 68 -9.59 6.73 -5.15
CA LYS A 68 -9.91 7.42 -3.89
C LYS A 68 -9.82 6.49 -2.67
N SER A 69 -10.40 5.30 -2.75
CA SER A 69 -10.42 4.31 -1.66
C SER A 69 -9.02 3.80 -1.31
N GLU A 70 -8.19 3.52 -2.31
CA GLU A 70 -6.78 3.13 -2.14
C GLU A 70 -5.97 4.24 -1.44
N LYS A 71 -6.19 5.50 -1.85
CA LYS A 71 -5.56 6.67 -1.23
C LYS A 71 -5.99 6.85 0.23
N GLU A 72 -7.28 6.71 0.52
CA GLU A 72 -7.80 6.79 1.89
C GLU A 72 -7.24 5.67 2.76
N PHE A 73 -7.19 4.44 2.25
CA PHE A 73 -6.56 3.32 2.96
C PHE A 73 -5.12 3.65 3.35
N ILE A 74 -4.28 4.06 2.38
CA ILE A 74 -2.89 4.42 2.66
C ILE A 74 -2.79 5.55 3.68
N ARG A 75 -3.59 6.61 3.54
CA ARG A 75 -3.55 7.78 4.44
C ARG A 75 -3.80 7.40 5.89
N ARG A 76 -4.74 6.47 6.13
CA ARG A 76 -5.03 5.97 7.50
C ARG A 76 -3.82 5.35 8.18
N TRP A 77 -2.86 4.81 7.42
CA TRP A 77 -1.72 4.08 7.96
C TRP A 77 -0.39 4.82 7.87
N ILE A 78 -0.20 5.64 6.84
CA ILE A 78 1.06 6.36 6.59
C ILE A 78 1.07 7.75 7.24
N ASP A 79 -0.08 8.42 7.33
CA ASP A 79 -0.21 9.73 7.99
C ASP A 79 -0.32 9.61 9.52
N ASP A 80 -0.32 8.38 10.06
CA ASP A 80 -0.48 8.08 11.49
C ASP A 80 0.63 8.67 12.38
N LYS A 81 1.69 9.28 11.80
CA LYS A 81 2.58 10.19 12.56
C LYS A 81 1.91 11.49 13.04
N LYS A 82 0.68 11.79 12.61
CA LYS A 82 -0.18 12.85 13.17
C LYS A 82 -1.54 12.34 13.65
N GLY A 83 -1.70 11.02 13.78
CA GLY A 83 -3.00 10.35 13.81
C GLY A 83 -3.38 9.64 15.11
N ALA A 84 -2.82 10.01 16.27
CA ALA A 84 -3.31 9.56 17.58
C ALA A 84 -4.76 10.01 17.93
N VAL A 85 -5.58 10.36 16.93
CA VAL A 85 -6.93 10.90 17.10
C VAL A 85 -7.84 10.41 15.97
N HIS A 86 -7.96 9.12 15.71
CA HIS A 86 -9.13 8.59 14.97
C HIS A 86 -9.62 7.24 15.51
N GLU A 87 -9.41 7.03 16.81
CA GLU A 87 -10.22 6.10 17.60
C GLU A 87 -11.06 6.91 18.60
N ARG A 88 -11.97 7.74 18.08
CA ARG A 88 -13.21 8.03 18.82
C ARG A 88 -14.27 7.13 18.23
N ILE A 89 -14.25 5.94 18.82
CA ILE A 89 -15.34 4.99 18.90
C ILE A 89 -16.65 5.76 18.95
N ASN A 90 -17.55 5.45 18.02
CA ASN A 90 -18.93 5.93 17.97
C ASN A 90 -19.72 5.25 19.10
N GLU A 91 -19.30 5.45 20.35
CA GLU A 91 -19.95 4.96 21.57
C GLU A 91 -20.27 6.15 22.47
N SER A 92 -21.32 6.87 22.09
CA SER A 92 -22.13 7.69 22.99
C SER A 92 -23.53 7.67 22.37
N ALA A 93 -24.29 6.61 22.67
CA ALA A 93 -25.39 6.68 23.64
C ALA A 93 -26.48 7.64 23.11
N ASP A 94 -27.36 7.18 22.22
CA ASP A 94 -28.66 6.64 22.61
C ASP A 94 -28.74 6.19 24.09
N ARG A 95 -29.04 7.17 24.96
CA ARG A 95 -29.85 7.03 26.18
C ARG A 95 -30.04 8.38 26.86
#